data_AF-A0A286FUS6-F1
#
_entry.id   AF-A0A286FUS6-F1
#
_cell.length_a   1.000
_cell.length_b   1.000
_cell.length_c   1.000
_cell.angle_alpha   90.00
_cell.angle_beta   90.00
_cell.angle_gamma   90.00
#
_symmetry.space_group_name_H-M   'P 1'
#
loop_
_entity.id
_entity.type
_entity.pdbx_description
1 polymer ?
#
loop_
_entity_poly.entity_id
_entity_poly.type
_entity_poly.pdbx_seq_one_letter_code
_entity_poly.pdbx_strand_id
1 'polypeptide(L)'
;MTTTQVRFPARTTQEFKALMKTDSAQYQFIRSMGDWHQELQREDADKNPVSRLSKSDIDAFTESLIFNNGGLAGARYDTLARTLTFYEFESVLNRFGIHMDLFRTEIFEPRDPGGELTNIGMRDRKCTGHTWSTSPGDICTPNC
;
A
#
# COMPACT_ATOMS: atom_id res chain seq x y z
N MET A 1 -10.56 -20.34 -20.96
CA MET A 1 -10.22 -19.59 -19.73
C MET A 1 -10.08 -18.14 -20.12
N THR A 2 -10.99 -17.27 -19.68
CA THR A 2 -10.98 -15.84 -20.01
C THR A 2 -9.97 -15.18 -19.08
N THR A 3 -8.80 -14.83 -19.62
CA THR A 3 -7.78 -14.10 -18.88
C THR A 3 -8.32 -12.69 -18.60
N THR A 4 -8.76 -12.43 -17.38
CA THR A 4 -9.14 -11.08 -16.95
C THR A 4 -7.93 -10.17 -17.14
N GLN A 5 -7.96 -9.33 -18.15
CA GLN A 5 -6.94 -8.32 -18.40
C GLN A 5 -7.13 -7.21 -17.36
N VAL A 6 -6.44 -7.32 -16.23
CA VAL A 6 -6.37 -6.22 -15.27
C VAL A 6 -5.35 -5.21 -15.80
N ARG A 7 -5.86 -4.11 -16.37
CA ARG A 7 -5.06 -3.09 -17.07
C ARG A 7 -4.81 -1.81 -16.26
N PHE A 8 -5.34 -1.71 -15.06
CA PHE A 8 -5.32 -0.49 -14.25
C PHE A 8 -4.97 -0.80 -12.79
N PRO A 9 -4.41 0.15 -12.04
CA PRO A 9 -4.30 0.05 -10.59
C PRO A 9 -5.66 -0.33 -10.00
N ALA A 10 -5.64 -1.28 -9.07
CA ALA A 10 -6.84 -1.82 -8.47
C ALA A 10 -7.55 -0.76 -7.62
N ARG A 11 -8.86 -0.59 -7.86
CA ARG A 11 -9.76 0.28 -7.10
C ARG A 11 -10.54 -0.48 -6.03
N THR A 12 -10.52 -1.81 -6.07
CA THR A 12 -11.18 -2.66 -5.08
C THR A 12 -10.28 -3.81 -4.62
N THR A 13 -10.55 -4.36 -3.43
CA THR A 13 -9.78 -5.49 -2.88
C THR A 13 -9.85 -6.72 -3.78
N GLN A 14 -10.98 -6.93 -4.48
CA GLN A 14 -11.13 -8.01 -5.45
C GLN A 14 -10.25 -7.80 -6.69
N GLU A 15 -10.20 -6.58 -7.23
CA GLU A 15 -9.31 -6.23 -8.34
C GLU A 15 -7.84 -6.39 -7.93
N PHE A 16 -7.47 -5.98 -6.72
CA PHE A 16 -6.11 -6.13 -6.23
C PHE A 16 -5.70 -7.60 -6.13
N LYS A 17 -6.56 -8.43 -5.53
CA LYS A 17 -6.36 -9.89 -5.48
C LYS A 17 -6.28 -10.53 -6.86
N ALA A 18 -7.06 -10.06 -7.83
CA ALA A 18 -6.99 -10.51 -9.20
C ALA A 18 -5.65 -10.11 -9.84
N LEU A 19 -5.23 -8.85 -9.65
CA LEU A 19 -3.98 -8.32 -10.17
C LEU A 19 -2.78 -9.14 -9.70
N MET A 20 -2.73 -9.51 -8.41
CA MET A 20 -1.63 -10.31 -7.84
C MET A 20 -1.52 -11.72 -8.42
N LYS A 21 -2.61 -12.26 -8.98
CA LYS A 21 -2.65 -13.59 -9.61
C LYS A 21 -2.34 -13.56 -11.11
N THR A 22 -2.26 -12.38 -11.71
CA THR A 22 -1.99 -12.25 -13.15
C THR A 22 -0.50 -12.23 -13.43
N ASP A 23 -0.08 -12.94 -14.47
CA ASP A 23 1.28 -12.84 -15.03
C ASP A 23 1.36 -11.78 -16.15
N SER A 24 0.52 -10.74 -16.05
CA SER A 24 0.30 -9.83 -17.17
C SER A 24 1.44 -8.83 -17.31
N ALA A 25 2.36 -9.11 -18.23
CA ALA A 25 3.48 -8.24 -18.62
C ALA A 25 3.06 -6.92 -19.29
N GLN A 26 1.75 -6.65 -19.47
CA GLN A 26 1.26 -5.46 -20.17
C GLN A 26 1.34 -4.17 -19.32
N TYR A 27 1.48 -4.28 -18.00
CA TYR A 27 1.85 -3.16 -17.12
C TYR A 27 2.90 -3.63 -16.11
N GLN A 28 4.07 -2.99 -16.11
CA GLN A 28 5.14 -3.23 -15.13
C GLN A 28 4.76 -2.57 -13.80
N PHE A 29 3.88 -3.22 -13.04
CA PHE A 29 3.72 -2.90 -11.63
C PHE A 29 4.94 -3.39 -10.85
N ILE A 30 5.24 -2.71 -9.76
CA ILE A 30 6.31 -3.06 -8.84
C ILE A 30 5.80 -4.22 -7.98
N ARG A 31 6.37 -5.41 -8.21
CA ARG A 31 5.95 -6.67 -7.57
C ARG A 31 7.01 -7.25 -6.64
N SER A 32 8.19 -6.66 -6.65
CA SER A 32 9.34 -7.06 -5.86
C SER A 32 10.22 -5.85 -5.54
N MET A 33 11.15 -6.04 -4.58
CA MET A 33 12.18 -5.06 -4.29
C MET A 33 13.11 -4.82 -5.49
N GLY A 34 13.31 -5.83 -6.35
CA GLY A 34 14.07 -5.67 -7.59
C GLY A 34 13.40 -4.68 -8.55
N ASP A 35 12.09 -4.79 -8.73
CA ASP A 35 11.31 -3.86 -9.56
C ASP A 35 11.32 -2.45 -8.98
N TRP A 36 11.26 -2.33 -7.65
CA TRP A 36 11.33 -1.04 -6.96
C TRP A 36 12.67 -0.34 -7.23
N HIS A 37 13.78 -1.06 -7.07
CA HIS A 37 15.09 -0.50 -7.40
C HIS A 37 15.21 -0.14 -8.87
N GLN A 38 14.65 -0.94 -9.79
CA GLN A 38 14.63 -0.58 -11.21
C GLN A 38 13.83 0.69 -11.49
N GLU A 39 12.68 0.88 -10.82
CA GLU A 39 11.88 2.10 -10.94
C GLU A 39 12.68 3.34 -10.46
N LEU A 40 13.43 3.22 -9.37
CA LEU A 40 14.27 4.31 -8.87
C LEU A 40 15.39 4.72 -9.84
N GLN A 41 15.84 3.82 -10.71
CA GLN A 41 16.89 4.08 -11.69
C GLN A 41 16.38 4.61 -13.05
N ARG A 42 15.06 4.77 -13.22
CA ARG A 42 14.52 5.27 -14.49
C ARG A 42 14.93 6.72 -14.70
N GLU A 43 15.57 6.97 -15.85
CA GLU A 43 16.10 8.29 -16.23
C GLU A 43 15.03 9.36 -16.47
N ASP A 44 13.75 8.96 -16.61
CA ASP A 44 12.62 9.88 -16.79
C ASP A 44 12.17 10.46 -15.44
N ALA A 45 13.01 11.33 -14.87
CA ALA A 45 12.82 11.94 -13.55
C ALA A 45 11.49 12.72 -13.42
N ASP A 46 10.99 13.28 -14.53
CA ASP A 46 9.69 13.97 -14.59
C ASP A 46 8.50 13.02 -14.38
N LYS A 47 8.73 11.70 -14.57
CA LYS A 47 7.74 10.64 -14.31
C LYS A 47 8.08 9.77 -13.11
N ASN A 48 9.21 10.02 -12.45
CA ASN A 48 9.57 9.33 -11.22
C ASN A 48 8.76 9.94 -10.06
N PRO A 49 7.80 9.20 -9.49
CA PRO A 49 6.87 9.76 -8.50
C PRO A 49 7.55 10.08 -7.16
N VAL A 50 8.83 9.71 -6.98
CA VAL A 50 9.63 10.05 -5.79
C VAL A 50 10.73 11.08 -6.06
N SER A 51 10.77 11.73 -7.22
CA SER A 51 11.81 12.71 -7.58
C SER A 51 11.94 13.90 -6.63
N ARG A 52 10.87 14.25 -5.89
CA ARG A 52 10.85 15.34 -4.91
C ARG A 52 11.22 14.92 -3.49
N LEU A 53 11.35 13.62 -3.23
CA LEU A 53 11.74 13.13 -1.93
C LEU A 53 13.24 13.32 -1.72
N SER A 54 13.62 13.57 -0.46
CA SER A 54 15.02 13.48 -0.09
C SER A 54 15.50 12.03 -0.20
N LYS A 55 16.81 11.82 -0.37
CA LYS A 55 17.39 10.47 -0.38
C LYS A 55 17.02 9.70 0.90
N SER A 56 17.07 10.35 2.07
CA SER A 56 16.68 9.72 3.34
C SER A 56 15.22 9.30 3.38
N ASP A 57 14.33 10.05 2.72
CA ASP A 57 12.90 9.71 2.67
C ASP A 57 12.64 8.52 1.74
N ILE A 58 13.37 8.45 0.61
CA ILE A 58 13.35 7.31 -0.30
C ILE A 58 13.87 6.06 0.40
N ASP A 59 15.00 6.17 1.12
CA ASP A 59 15.61 5.06 1.84
C ASP A 59 14.65 4.54 2.93
N ALA A 60 14.07 5.44 3.75
CA ALA A 60 13.10 5.07 4.79
C ALA A 60 11.84 4.41 4.22
N PHE A 61 11.32 4.91 3.09
CA PHE A 61 10.19 4.26 2.43
C PHE A 61 10.57 2.88 1.89
N THR A 62 11.74 2.77 1.25
CA THR A 62 12.29 1.52 0.69
C THR A 62 12.44 0.44 1.74
N GLU A 63 13.02 0.78 2.89
CA GLU A 63 13.20 -0.15 4.02
C GLU A 63 11.88 -0.65 4.61
N SER A 64 10.80 0.11 4.42
CA SER A 64 9.47 -0.25 4.91
C SER A 64 8.68 -1.19 3.97
N LEU A 65 9.13 -1.38 2.72
CA LEU A 65 8.41 -2.14 1.72
C LEU A 65 8.44 -3.64 2.06
N ILE A 66 7.25 -4.22 2.21
CA ILE A 66 7.05 -5.64 2.40
C ILE A 66 6.30 -6.17 1.18
N PHE A 67 6.90 -7.13 0.48
CA PHE A 67 6.28 -7.81 -0.65
C PHE A 67 5.83 -9.22 -0.25
N ASN A 68 4.67 -9.65 -0.77
CA ASN A 68 4.18 -11.01 -0.63
C ASN A 68 3.34 -11.40 -1.85
N ASN A 69 3.42 -12.66 -2.28
CA ASN A 69 2.67 -13.20 -3.42
C ASN A 69 2.75 -12.34 -4.70
N GLY A 70 3.92 -11.76 -4.99
CA GLY A 70 4.14 -10.94 -6.18
C GLY A 70 3.48 -9.56 -6.13
N GLY A 71 3.29 -9.00 -4.93
CA GLY A 71 2.66 -7.70 -4.70
C GLY A 71 3.12 -6.99 -3.44
N LEU A 72 2.77 -5.71 -3.32
CA LEU A 72 2.94 -4.96 -2.09
C LEU A 72 1.96 -5.46 -1.02
N ALA A 73 2.51 -5.94 0.10
CA ALA A 73 1.74 -6.42 1.25
C ALA A 73 1.72 -5.42 2.41
N GLY A 74 2.71 -4.53 2.48
CA GLY A 74 2.78 -3.47 3.47
C GLY A 74 3.84 -2.44 3.11
N ALA A 75 3.62 -1.21 3.55
CA ALA A 75 4.57 -0.12 3.47
C ALA A 75 4.22 0.93 4.52
N ARG A 76 5.22 1.72 4.93
CA ARG A 76 5.00 2.90 5.78
C ARG A 76 4.91 4.14 4.92
N TYR A 77 3.74 4.78 4.93
CA TYR A 77 3.44 5.92 4.07
C TYR A 77 3.66 7.27 4.74
N ASP A 78 4.08 7.31 6.02
CA ASP A 78 4.17 8.54 6.80
C ASP A 78 5.11 9.58 6.18
N THR A 79 6.25 9.13 5.67
CA THR A 79 7.21 10.01 4.98
C THR A 79 6.65 10.55 3.67
N LEU A 80 6.03 9.69 2.86
CA LEU A 80 5.45 10.08 1.58
C LEU A 80 4.30 11.09 1.75
N ALA A 81 3.40 10.83 2.71
CA ALA A 81 2.21 11.65 2.95
C ALA A 81 2.52 13.06 3.48
N ARG A 82 3.72 13.28 4.05
CA ARG A 82 4.16 14.60 4.55
C ARG A 82 4.80 15.45 3.46
N THR A 83 5.41 14.82 2.47
CA THR A 83 6.25 15.51 1.48
C THR A 83 5.57 15.63 0.12
N LEU A 84 4.79 14.62 -0.27
CA LEU A 84 4.14 14.56 -1.57
C LEU A 84 2.75 15.18 -1.53
N THR A 85 2.36 15.80 -2.64
CA THR A 85 0.96 16.14 -2.90
C THR A 85 0.12 14.88 -3.11
N PHE A 86 -1.21 15.01 -3.03
CA PHE A 86 -2.12 13.90 -3.28
C PHE A 86 -1.86 13.19 -4.62
N TYR A 87 -1.65 13.94 -5.70
CA TYR A 87 -1.42 13.37 -7.04
C TYR A 87 -0.07 12.64 -7.15
N GLU A 88 0.97 13.17 -6.51
CA GLU A 88 2.29 12.52 -6.47
C GLU A 88 2.23 11.23 -5.65
N PHE A 89 1.56 11.27 -4.48
CA PHE A 89 1.33 10.10 -3.64
C PHE A 89 0.54 9.01 -4.36
N GLU A 90 -0.56 9.40 -5.03
CA GLU A 90 -1.34 8.50 -5.88
C GLU A 90 -0.49 7.92 -7.02
N SER A 91 0.38 8.71 -7.62
CA SER A 91 1.31 8.24 -8.66
C SER A 91 2.27 7.16 -8.14
N VAL A 92 2.80 7.31 -6.91
CA VAL A 92 3.60 6.25 -6.26
C VAL A 92 2.79 4.98 -6.12
N LEU A 93 1.58 5.06 -5.56
CA LEU A 93 0.73 3.89 -5.34
C LEU A 93 0.32 3.18 -6.63
N ASN A 94 0.06 3.95 -7.68
CA ASN A 94 -0.25 3.40 -9.00
C ASN A 94 0.89 2.54 -9.56
N ARG A 95 2.16 2.81 -9.20
CA ARG A 95 3.29 1.93 -9.57
C ARG A 95 3.19 0.55 -8.93
N PHE A 96 2.61 0.45 -7.74
CA PHE A 96 2.32 -0.82 -7.07
C PHE A 96 0.98 -1.44 -7.50
N GLY A 97 0.27 -0.82 -8.46
CA GLY A 97 -1.03 -1.28 -8.91
C GLY A 97 -2.15 -1.01 -7.91
N ILE A 98 -2.01 0.02 -7.08
CA ILE A 98 -3.00 0.43 -6.09
C ILE A 98 -3.56 1.81 -6.45
N HIS A 99 -4.87 1.90 -6.64
CA HIS A 99 -5.56 3.18 -6.80
C HIS A 99 -6.04 3.70 -5.44
N MET A 100 -6.14 5.01 -5.24
CA MET A 100 -6.60 5.61 -3.97
C MET A 100 -8.03 5.20 -3.58
N ASP A 101 -8.87 4.86 -4.56
CA ASP A 101 -10.23 4.35 -4.31
C ASP A 101 -10.26 3.03 -3.53
N LEU A 102 -9.17 2.23 -3.60
CA LEU A 102 -9.05 0.99 -2.83
C LEU A 102 -9.28 1.24 -1.34
N PHE A 103 -8.75 2.34 -0.82
CA PHE A 103 -8.90 2.74 0.57
C PHE A 103 -10.27 3.34 0.91
N ARG A 104 -11.06 3.76 -0.09
CA ARG A 104 -12.44 4.26 0.14
C ARG A 104 -13.42 3.12 0.36
N THR A 105 -13.26 2.02 -0.36
CA THR A 105 -14.14 0.85 -0.25
C THR A 105 -14.08 0.14 1.10
N GLU A 106 -13.02 0.33 1.89
CA GLU A 106 -12.90 -0.29 3.21
C GLU A 106 -13.57 0.52 4.34
N ILE A 107 -14.08 1.73 4.05
CA ILE A 107 -14.65 2.64 5.06
C ILE A 107 -16.20 2.58 5.09
N PHE A 108 -16.87 1.95 4.11
CA PHE A 108 -18.33 2.05 3.94
C PHE A 108 -19.06 0.74 3.56
N GLU A 109 -18.74 -0.38 4.20
CA GLU A 109 -19.76 -1.44 4.35
C GLU A 109 -20.22 -1.50 5.80
N PRO A 110 -21.34 -0.83 6.17
CA PRO A 110 -22.01 -1.13 7.42
C PRO A 110 -22.63 -2.53 7.32
N ARG A 111 -21.86 -3.56 7.67
CA ARG A 111 -22.41 -4.85 8.10
C ARG A 111 -22.89 -4.70 9.54
N ASP A 112 -23.99 -3.98 9.71
CA ASP A 112 -25.01 -4.19 10.77
C ASP A 112 -25.94 -2.97 10.84
N PRO A 113 -27.27 -3.14 10.71
CA PRO A 113 -28.24 -2.05 10.82
C PRO A 113 -28.49 -1.58 12.27
N GLY A 114 -27.55 -1.78 13.19
CA GLY A 114 -27.70 -1.43 14.61
C GLY A 114 -26.42 -1.02 15.34
N GLY A 115 -25.31 -0.77 14.64
CA GLY A 115 -24.03 -0.42 15.25
C GLY A 115 -23.87 1.07 15.49
N GLU A 116 -23.80 1.46 16.76
CA GLU A 116 -23.54 2.81 17.27
C GLU A 116 -22.35 3.49 16.57
N LEU A 117 -22.59 4.71 16.07
CA LEU A 117 -21.59 5.60 15.47
C LEU A 117 -20.53 5.99 16.51
N THR A 118 -19.53 5.13 16.70
CA THR A 118 -18.30 5.55 17.35
C THR A 118 -17.37 6.12 16.28
N ASN A 119 -17.09 7.42 16.40
CA ASN A 119 -15.95 8.06 15.75
C ASN A 119 -14.70 7.22 16.04
N ILE A 120 -14.17 6.52 15.04
CA ILE A 120 -12.89 5.81 15.16
C ILE A 120 -11.98 6.31 14.04
N GLY A 121 -11.24 7.38 14.37
CA GLY A 121 -9.89 7.50 13.84
C GLY A 121 -9.07 6.30 14.31
N MET A 122 -8.25 5.76 13.40
CA MET A 122 -7.16 4.81 13.60
C MET A 122 -6.91 4.39 15.06
N ARG A 123 -7.65 3.40 15.57
CA ARG A 123 -7.27 2.63 16.76
C ARG A 123 -7.76 1.20 16.59
N ASP A 124 -6.80 0.30 16.36
CA ASP A 124 -7.00 -1.14 16.45
C ASP A 124 -7.63 -1.50 17.80
N ARG A 125 -8.86 -1.97 17.77
CA ARG A 125 -9.63 -2.38 18.97
C ARG A 125 -9.23 -3.76 19.52
N LYS A 126 -8.11 -4.34 19.07
CA LYS A 126 -7.63 -5.66 19.53
C LYS A 126 -6.50 -5.60 20.56
N CYS A 127 -6.02 -4.42 20.97
CA CYS A 127 -4.97 -4.26 21.98
C CYS A 127 -5.47 -3.65 23.30
N THR A 128 -6.75 -3.81 23.66
CA THR A 128 -7.27 -3.33 24.95
C THR A 128 -7.01 -4.34 26.05
N GLY A 129 -5.76 -4.42 26.49
CA GLY A 129 -5.40 -5.25 27.63
C GLY A 129 -3.94 -5.61 27.63
N HIS A 130 -3.05 -4.62 27.72
CA HIS A 130 -1.88 -4.62 28.60
C HIS A 130 -1.05 -3.35 28.35
N THR A 131 -0.44 -2.88 29.44
CA THR A 131 0.43 -1.70 29.53
C THR A 131 1.40 -1.61 28.37
N TRP A 132 1.44 -0.44 27.72
CA TRP A 132 2.34 -0.14 26.63
C TRP A 132 3.79 -0.26 27.11
N SER A 133 4.50 -1.30 26.68
CA SER A 133 5.95 -1.41 26.82
C SER A 133 6.59 -0.79 25.57
N THR A 134 7.36 0.27 25.77
CA THR A 134 8.08 1.01 24.72
C THR A 134 9.41 0.33 24.39
N SER A 135 9.38 -0.83 23.74
CA SER A 135 10.58 -1.47 23.16
C SER A 135 10.32 -1.97 21.73
N PRO A 136 11.26 -1.76 20.80
CA PRO A 136 11.10 -2.15 19.40
C PRO A 136 11.42 -3.64 19.23
N GLY A 137 10.40 -4.47 18.98
CA GLY A 137 10.61 -5.91 18.74
C GLY A 137 9.38 -6.80 18.65
N ASP A 138 8.21 -6.37 19.11
CA ASP A 138 7.05 -7.28 19.21
C ASP A 138 6.11 -7.16 17.99
N ILE A 139 6.44 -7.90 16.93
CA ILE A 139 5.48 -8.27 15.88
C ILE A 139 4.63 -9.43 16.42
N CYS A 140 3.32 -9.18 16.51
CA CYS A 140 2.30 -10.13 16.92
C CYS A 140 2.43 -11.47 16.16
N THR A 141 2.68 -12.56 16.88
CA THR A 141 2.57 -13.94 16.35
C THR A 141 1.10 -14.41 16.38
N PRO A 142 0.71 -15.33 15.48
CA PRO A 142 -0.69 -15.58 15.18
C PRO A 142 -1.28 -16.55 16.20
N ASN A 143 -1.98 -16.02 17.18
CA ASN A 143 -3.10 -16.68 17.83
C ASN A 143 -4.19 -15.63 18.06
N CYS A 144 -4.80 -15.22 16.95
CA CYS A 144 -6.07 -14.52 16.88
C CYS A 144 -7.06 -15.40 16.13
#